data_AF-A0A135RNK6-F1
#
_entry.id   AF-A0A135RNK6-F1
#
_cell.length_a   1.000
_cell.length_b   1.000
_cell.length_c   1.000
_cell.angle_alpha   90.00
_cell.angle_beta   90.00
_cell.angle_gamma   90.00
#
_symmetry.space_group_name_H-M   'P 1'
#
loop_
_entity.id
_entity.type
_entity.pdbx_description
1 polymer ?
#
loop_
_entity_poly.entity_id
_entity_poly.type
_entity_poly.pdbx_seq_one_letter_code
_entity_poly.pdbx_strand_id
1 'polypeptide(L)'
;MKLRSKTTSSFEYVNNHLRWAILPTEVRLMILEQVEVGCKGHDLSDWASVSREWQAFFEARIFQRLRLRYPGSDIDNLSYFVHGYRRNLVKEILLHVSLEEYDNVNKFDEPETRDTIRANNKLFSQALKRLFIPLSTWSTPKCGVKLRLSASSPSDSGHPWEHRAEAS
;
A
#
# COMPACT_ATOMS: atom_id res chain seq x y z
N MET A 1 27.05 18.47 65.26
CA MET A 1 26.74 17.10 65.73
C MET A 1 25.66 16.52 64.80
N LYS A 2 25.93 15.35 64.22
CA LYS A 2 25.04 14.48 63.41
C LYS A 2 24.48 14.98 62.06
N LEU A 3 25.23 14.61 61.03
CA LEU A 3 24.84 13.90 59.80
C LEU A 3 23.32 13.73 59.54
N ARG A 4 22.89 14.17 58.35
CA ARG A 4 22.06 13.33 57.48
C ARG A 4 22.24 13.71 56.02
N SER A 5 23.13 12.95 55.38
CA SER A 5 23.06 12.68 53.95
C SER A 5 21.68 12.09 53.61
N LYS A 6 21.00 12.72 52.65
CA LYS A 6 20.11 12.02 51.73
C LYS A 6 20.45 12.49 50.33
N THR A 7 21.53 11.92 49.81
CA THR A 7 21.72 11.74 48.38
C THR A 7 20.64 10.76 47.93
N THR A 8 19.43 11.28 47.71
CA THR A 8 18.32 10.46 47.24
C THR A 8 18.54 10.18 45.76
N SER A 9 19.07 9.00 45.52
CA SER A 9 18.87 8.17 44.34
C SER A 9 19.09 8.83 42.99
N SER A 10 20.36 8.96 42.66
CA SER A 10 20.90 8.89 41.29
C SER A 10 20.52 7.58 40.53
N PHE A 11 19.47 6.84 40.92
CA PHE A 11 19.07 5.53 40.37
C PHE A 11 17.56 5.40 40.04
N GLU A 12 16.82 6.51 40.01
CA GLU A 12 15.77 6.69 39.00
C GLU A 12 16.35 6.71 37.54
N TYR A 13 17.68 6.54 37.40
CA TYR A 13 18.49 6.39 36.19
C TYR A 13 18.30 5.09 35.39
N VAL A 14 17.51 4.13 35.86
CA VAL A 14 17.07 2.96 35.06
C VAL A 14 15.57 3.01 34.90
N ASN A 15 15.12 4.13 34.38
CA ASN A 15 13.76 4.40 33.97
C ASN A 15 13.35 3.36 32.93
N ASN A 16 12.81 2.19 33.35
CA ASN A 16 12.21 1.21 32.44
C ASN A 16 13.00 1.03 31.12
N HIS A 17 14.34 0.88 31.18
CA HIS A 17 15.18 0.79 29.97
C HIS A 17 14.55 -0.27 29.05
N LEU A 18 13.99 0.22 27.94
CA LEU A 18 12.79 -0.28 27.28
C LEU A 18 12.59 -1.81 27.40
N ARG A 19 11.51 -2.25 28.08
CA ARG A 19 11.13 -3.68 28.19
C ARG A 19 11.16 -4.41 26.85
N TRP A 20 10.90 -3.68 25.76
CA TRP A 20 11.02 -4.16 24.39
C TRP A 20 12.47 -4.48 23.98
N ALA A 21 13.41 -3.57 24.20
CA ALA A 21 14.81 -3.73 23.80
C ALA A 21 15.60 -4.77 24.64
N ILE A 22 15.06 -5.18 25.80
CA ILE A 22 15.61 -6.29 26.59
C ILE A 22 15.42 -7.64 25.88
N LEU A 23 14.39 -7.75 25.03
CA LEU A 23 14.12 -8.97 24.31
C LEU A 23 15.16 -9.18 23.20
N PRO A 24 15.71 -10.40 23.06
CA PRO A 24 16.51 -10.76 21.89
C PRO A 24 15.76 -10.43 20.59
N THR A 25 16.52 -10.08 19.55
CA THR A 25 15.95 -9.66 18.26
C THR A 25 15.01 -10.72 17.70
N GLU A 26 15.31 -12.00 17.89
CA GLU A 26 14.51 -13.13 17.45
C GLU A 26 13.12 -13.11 18.13
N VAL A 27 13.08 -12.86 19.45
CA VAL A 27 11.83 -12.78 20.22
C VAL A 27 11.01 -11.56 19.80
N ARG A 28 11.68 -10.41 19.57
CA ARG A 28 11.02 -9.21 19.04
C ARG A 28 10.39 -9.47 17.68
N LEU A 29 11.13 -10.11 16.76
CA LEU A 29 10.62 -10.47 15.43
C LEU A 29 9.44 -11.43 15.52
N MET A 30 9.51 -12.47 16.36
CA MET A 30 8.39 -13.38 16.59
C MET A 30 7.14 -12.63 17.08
N ILE A 31 7.29 -11.66 17.99
CA ILE A 31 6.15 -10.84 18.45
C ILE A 31 5.59 -10.00 17.31
N LEU A 32 6.44 -9.35 16.51
CA LEU A 32 6.01 -8.54 15.38
C LEU A 32 5.26 -9.39 14.32
N GLU A 33 5.71 -10.62 14.08
CA GLU A 33 5.02 -11.58 13.21
C GLU A 33 3.66 -11.98 13.77
N GLN A 34 3.54 -12.19 15.09
CA GLN A 34 2.25 -12.47 15.72
C GLN A 34 1.29 -11.27 15.66
N VAL A 35 1.81 -10.04 15.83
CA VAL A 35 1.02 -8.81 15.65
C VAL A 35 0.48 -8.73 14.23
N GLU A 36 1.31 -9.01 13.22
CA GLU A 36 0.90 -9.06 11.82
C GLU A 36 -0.23 -10.08 11.59
N VAL A 37 -0.09 -11.32 12.08
CA VAL A 37 -1.10 -12.39 11.92
C VAL A 37 -2.41 -12.04 12.62
N GLY A 38 -2.34 -11.43 13.80
CA GLY A 38 -3.52 -11.00 14.56
C GLY A 38 -4.30 -9.86 13.92
N CYS A 39 -3.68 -9.11 12.99
CA CYS A 39 -4.30 -7.97 12.33
C CYS A 39 -5.21 -8.41 11.18
N LYS A 40 -6.48 -8.62 11.49
CA LYS A 40 -7.55 -8.68 10.47
C LYS A 40 -7.98 -7.26 10.10
N GLY A 41 -7.12 -6.54 9.37
CA GLY A 41 -7.46 -5.25 8.79
C GLY A 41 -7.20 -4.01 9.65
N HIS A 42 -6.43 -4.12 10.74
CA HIS A 42 -5.76 -2.93 11.29
C HIS A 42 -4.78 -2.38 10.25
N ASP A 43 -4.77 -1.06 10.10
CA ASP A 43 -3.89 -0.38 9.16
C ASP A 43 -2.46 -0.60 9.65
N LEU A 44 -1.67 -1.45 8.98
CA LEU A 44 -0.27 -1.74 9.32
C LEU A 44 0.55 -0.44 9.55
N SER A 45 0.07 0.66 8.97
CA SER A 45 0.48 2.04 9.19
C SER A 45 0.54 2.46 10.66
N ASP A 46 -0.44 2.05 11.48
CA ASP A 46 -0.48 2.35 12.91
C ASP A 46 0.70 1.69 13.62
N TRP A 47 0.97 0.43 13.32
CA TRP A 47 2.10 -0.30 13.89
C TRP A 47 3.44 0.24 13.41
N ALA A 48 3.52 0.67 12.15
CA ALA A 48 4.71 1.33 11.62
C ALA A 48 5.04 2.65 12.34
N SER A 49 4.09 3.26 13.05
CA SER A 49 4.31 4.50 13.81
C SER A 49 4.91 4.31 15.20
N VAL A 50 4.92 3.08 15.75
CA VAL A 50 5.28 2.80 17.15
C VAL A 50 6.75 3.10 17.47
N SER A 51 7.68 2.63 16.63
CA SER A 51 9.11 2.81 16.82
C SER A 51 9.85 2.58 15.50
N ARG A 52 11.16 2.92 15.44
CA ARG A 52 11.97 2.68 14.23
C ARG A 52 12.08 1.21 13.83
N GLU A 53 12.12 0.31 14.81
CA GLU A 53 12.17 -1.13 14.55
C GLU A 53 10.85 -1.62 13.96
N TRP A 54 9.73 -1.20 14.55
CA TRP A 54 8.40 -1.53 14.06
C TRP A 54 8.17 -0.93 12.67
N GLN A 55 8.57 0.34 12.47
CA GLN A 55 8.54 1.00 11.18
C GLN A 55 9.26 0.18 10.12
N ALA A 56 10.51 -0.23 10.36
CA ALA A 56 11.29 -1.01 9.40
C ALA A 56 10.62 -2.36 9.08
N PHE A 57 10.05 -3.03 10.09
CA PHE A 57 9.37 -4.31 9.92
C PHE A 57 8.06 -4.20 9.13
N PHE A 58 7.19 -3.26 9.49
CA PHE A 58 5.86 -3.11 8.89
C PHE A 58 5.90 -2.37 7.56
N GLU A 59 6.75 -1.35 7.38
CA GLU A 59 6.87 -0.67 6.08
C GLU A 59 7.35 -1.61 4.98
N ALA A 60 8.20 -2.59 5.30
CA ALA A 60 8.60 -3.62 4.36
C ALA A 60 7.40 -4.41 3.81
N ARG A 61 6.31 -4.54 4.55
CA ARG A 61 5.08 -5.23 4.13
C ARG A 61 4.10 -4.28 3.45
N ILE A 62 3.92 -3.08 4.01
CA ILE A 62 3.03 -2.02 3.49
C ILE A 62 3.46 -1.64 2.07
N PHE A 63 4.74 -1.35 1.87
CA PHE A 63 5.24 -0.84 0.60
C PHE A 63 5.62 -1.95 -0.39
N GLN A 64 5.65 -3.22 0.02
CA GLN A 64 5.99 -4.33 -0.89
C GLN A 64 5.05 -4.40 -2.10
N ARG A 65 3.76 -4.17 -1.87
CA ARG A 65 2.71 -4.22 -2.90
C ARG A 65 1.83 -2.98 -2.83
N LEU A 66 2.04 -2.06 -3.77
CA LEU A 66 1.22 -0.87 -3.89
C LEU A 66 -0.06 -1.17 -4.66
N ARG A 67 -1.20 -0.67 -4.18
CA ARG A 67 -2.48 -0.68 -4.90
C ARG A 67 -2.87 0.76 -5.17
N LEU A 68 -2.84 1.15 -6.43
CA LEU A 68 -3.12 2.51 -6.87
C LEU A 68 -4.39 2.51 -7.70
N ARG A 69 -5.30 3.42 -7.40
CA ARG A 69 -6.50 3.64 -8.23
C ARG A 69 -6.38 4.93 -9.04
N TYR A 70 -6.92 4.90 -10.25
CA TYR A 70 -7.06 6.06 -11.11
C TYR A 70 -8.43 6.05 -11.80
N PRO A 71 -9.17 7.17 -11.81
CA PRO A 71 -8.91 8.43 -11.11
C PRO A 71 -8.85 8.29 -9.58
N GLY A 72 -8.03 9.11 -8.91
CA GLY A 72 -7.88 9.09 -7.46
C GLY A 72 -6.60 9.74 -6.96
N SER A 73 -6.54 10.03 -5.67
CA SER A 73 -5.38 10.66 -5.01
C SER A 73 -4.18 9.73 -4.83
N ASP A 74 -4.38 8.41 -4.95
CA ASP A 74 -3.36 7.40 -4.71
C ASP A 74 -2.13 7.61 -5.61
N ILE A 75 -2.39 7.86 -6.90
CA ILE A 75 -1.33 8.06 -7.89
C ILE A 75 -0.65 9.43 -7.75
N ASP A 76 -1.44 10.46 -7.42
CA ASP A 76 -0.96 11.84 -7.31
C ASP A 76 -0.05 12.02 -6.10
N ASN A 77 -0.36 11.30 -5.01
CA ASN A 77 0.40 11.33 -3.77
C ASN A 77 1.50 10.24 -3.72
N LEU A 78 1.73 9.49 -4.80
CA LEU A 78 2.68 8.38 -4.81
C LEU A 78 4.10 8.83 -4.38
N SER A 79 4.55 9.99 -4.86
CA SER A 79 5.85 10.56 -4.52
C SER A 79 5.95 11.02 -3.06
N TYR A 80 4.81 11.40 -2.47
CA TYR A 80 4.73 11.82 -1.07
C TYR A 80 4.83 10.63 -0.11
N PHE A 81 4.21 9.49 -0.43
CA PHE A 81 4.27 8.31 0.42
C PHE A 81 5.50 7.42 0.16
N VAL A 82 5.95 7.34 -1.10
CA VAL A 82 7.04 6.45 -1.54
C VAL A 82 8.31 7.25 -1.89
N HIS A 83 9.07 7.57 -0.85
CA HIS A 83 10.33 8.32 -0.95
C HIS A 83 11.46 7.65 -0.17
N GLY A 84 12.71 8.05 -0.46
CA GLY A 84 13.90 7.53 0.22
C GLY A 84 14.00 6.00 0.12
N TYR A 85 14.26 5.33 1.25
CA TYR A 85 14.43 3.88 1.30
C TYR A 85 13.16 3.10 0.93
N ARG A 86 11.97 3.69 1.08
CA ARG A 86 10.69 3.02 0.76
C ARG A 86 10.59 2.61 -0.70
N ARG A 87 11.25 3.35 -1.61
CA ARG A 87 11.36 3.00 -3.03
C ARG A 87 11.97 1.61 -3.24
N ASN A 88 12.91 1.22 -2.38
CA ASN A 88 13.58 -0.08 -2.46
C ASN A 88 12.75 -1.23 -1.87
N LEU A 89 11.66 -0.92 -1.16
CA LEU A 89 10.74 -1.91 -0.61
C LEU A 89 9.71 -2.37 -1.64
N VAL A 90 9.42 -1.53 -2.63
CA VAL A 90 8.38 -1.79 -3.64
C VAL A 90 8.81 -2.90 -4.59
N LYS A 91 8.04 -4.00 -4.59
CA LYS A 91 8.25 -5.14 -5.50
C LYS A 91 7.17 -5.24 -6.56
N GLU A 92 5.95 -4.80 -6.24
CA GLU A 92 4.82 -4.87 -7.15
C GLU A 92 3.94 -3.62 -7.03
N ILE A 93 3.49 -3.12 -8.18
CA ILE A 93 2.52 -2.04 -8.29
C ILE A 93 1.31 -2.60 -9.04
N LEU A 94 0.14 -2.56 -8.41
CA LEU A 94 -1.14 -2.81 -9.03
C LEU A 94 -1.78 -1.46 -9.34
N LEU A 95 -1.86 -1.10 -10.62
CA LEU A 95 -2.63 0.05 -11.08
C LEU A 95 -4.01 -0.44 -11.53
N HIS A 96 -5.05 0.09 -10.89
CA HIS A 96 -6.43 -0.14 -11.25
C HIS A 96 -7.05 1.13 -11.85
N VAL A 97 -7.54 1.03 -13.08
CA VAL A 97 -8.20 2.13 -13.78
C VAL A 97 -9.71 1.96 -13.69
N SER A 98 -10.38 2.84 -12.95
CA SER A 98 -11.84 2.90 -12.85
C SER A 98 -12.40 3.57 -14.10
N LEU A 99 -13.06 2.79 -14.95
CA LEU A 99 -13.71 3.27 -16.17
C LEU A 99 -15.05 3.94 -15.82
N GLU A 100 -15.56 4.75 -16.74
CA GLU A 100 -16.88 5.38 -16.59
C GLU A 100 -18.00 4.32 -16.63
N GLU A 101 -19.13 4.65 -16.02
CA GLU A 101 -20.36 3.86 -16.12
C GLU A 101 -20.88 3.84 -17.55
N TYR A 102 -21.38 2.69 -17.97
CA TYR A 102 -22.10 2.52 -19.24
C TYR A 102 -23.48 1.94 -19.00
N ASP A 103 -24.37 2.11 -19.98
CA ASP A 103 -25.71 1.53 -19.99
C ASP A 103 -25.63 0.02 -20.18
N ASN A 104 -25.57 -0.70 -19.06
CA ASN A 104 -25.54 -2.16 -19.01
C ASN A 104 -26.94 -2.80 -19.13
N VAL A 105 -28.00 -2.00 -19.24
CA VAL A 105 -29.38 -2.49 -19.36
C VAL A 105 -29.78 -2.60 -20.83
N ASN A 106 -29.51 -1.56 -21.64
CA ASN A 106 -29.96 -1.50 -23.03
C ASN A 106 -28.84 -1.71 -24.07
N LYS A 107 -27.57 -1.65 -23.66
CA LYS A 107 -26.41 -1.79 -24.56
C LYS A 107 -25.49 -2.93 -24.14
N PHE A 108 -26.11 -3.98 -23.62
CA PHE A 108 -25.44 -5.21 -23.26
C PHE A 108 -24.91 -5.91 -24.52
N ASP A 109 -23.65 -6.37 -24.49
CA ASP A 109 -22.95 -7.07 -25.58
C ASP A 109 -22.76 -6.27 -26.88
N GLU A 110 -23.02 -4.96 -26.84
CA GLU A 110 -22.74 -4.06 -27.95
C GLU A 110 -21.25 -3.67 -27.96
N PRO A 111 -20.62 -3.56 -29.14
CA PRO A 111 -19.25 -3.07 -29.24
C PRO A 111 -19.11 -1.68 -28.63
N GLU A 112 -17.98 -1.44 -27.94
CA GLU A 112 -17.69 -0.10 -27.42
C GLU A 112 -17.76 0.95 -28.54
N THR A 113 -18.44 2.06 -28.28
CA THR A 113 -18.49 3.16 -29.25
C THR A 113 -17.10 3.76 -29.45
N ARG A 114 -16.86 4.39 -30.60
CA ARG A 114 -15.58 5.07 -30.88
C ARG A 114 -15.24 6.13 -29.83
N ASP A 115 -16.25 6.81 -29.29
CA ASP A 115 -16.07 7.81 -28.25
C ASP A 115 -15.70 7.16 -26.91
N THR A 116 -16.35 6.06 -26.54
CA THR A 116 -15.99 5.24 -25.36
C THR A 116 -14.56 4.74 -25.45
N ILE A 117 -14.17 4.13 -26.58
CA ILE A 117 -12.79 3.66 -26.81
C ILE A 117 -11.80 4.82 -26.65
N ARG A 118 -12.10 5.99 -27.22
CA ARG A 118 -11.23 7.17 -27.12
C ARG A 118 -11.12 7.69 -25.70
N ALA A 119 -12.22 7.71 -24.94
CA ALA A 119 -12.26 8.12 -23.55
C ALA A 119 -11.45 7.16 -22.67
N ASN A 120 -11.69 5.85 -22.79
CA ASN A 120 -10.96 4.79 -22.09
C ASN A 120 -9.46 4.88 -22.37
N ASN A 121 -9.05 4.96 -23.65
CA ASN A 121 -7.65 5.09 -24.03
C ASN A 121 -6.99 6.35 -23.47
N LYS A 122 -7.71 7.48 -23.47
CA LYS A 122 -7.23 8.72 -22.86
C LYS A 122 -7.01 8.54 -21.36
N LEU A 123 -7.94 7.90 -20.67
CA LEU A 123 -7.87 7.63 -19.23
C LEU A 123 -6.68 6.73 -18.88
N PHE A 124 -6.52 5.60 -19.57
CA PHE A 124 -5.35 4.71 -19.40
C PHE A 124 -4.04 5.44 -19.67
N SER A 125 -3.98 6.22 -20.75
CA SER A 125 -2.78 6.99 -21.09
C SER A 125 -2.41 8.00 -19.99
N GLN A 126 -3.41 8.64 -19.39
CA GLN A 126 -3.20 9.57 -18.28
C GLN A 126 -2.74 8.83 -17.02
N ALA A 127 -3.34 7.69 -16.70
CA ALA A 127 -2.95 6.85 -15.56
C ALA A 127 -1.48 6.43 -15.67
N LEU A 128 -1.08 5.89 -16.82
CA LEU A 128 0.30 5.45 -17.07
C LEU A 128 1.28 6.62 -17.02
N LYS A 129 0.95 7.77 -17.63
CA LYS A 129 1.80 8.97 -17.56
C LYS A 129 2.01 9.41 -16.10
N ARG A 130 0.94 9.49 -15.31
CA ARG A 130 1.01 9.87 -13.89
C ARG A 130 1.78 8.86 -13.05
N LEU A 131 1.71 7.57 -13.39
CA LEU A 131 2.51 6.53 -12.73
C LEU A 131 4.00 6.65 -13.08
N PHE A 132 4.33 6.82 -14.35
CA PHE A 132 5.72 6.76 -14.80
C PHE A 132 6.54 8.01 -14.44
N ILE A 133 5.90 9.17 -14.25
CA ILE A 133 6.59 10.39 -13.79
C ILE A 133 7.37 10.14 -12.47
N PRO A 134 6.74 9.73 -11.35
CA PRO A 134 7.46 9.46 -10.12
C PRO A 134 8.41 8.26 -10.24
N LEU A 135 8.02 7.19 -10.95
CA LEU A 135 8.88 6.01 -11.13
C LEU A 135 10.17 6.32 -11.89
N SER A 136 10.14 7.29 -12.82
CA SER A 136 11.34 7.71 -13.56
C SER A 136 12.43 8.30 -12.65
N THR A 137 12.06 8.76 -11.45
CA THR A 137 12.99 9.31 -10.45
C THR A 137 13.59 8.24 -9.53
N TRP A 138 13.17 6.99 -9.66
CA TRP A 138 13.67 5.90 -8.81
C TRP A 138 14.98 5.38 -9.40
N SER A 139 15.99 5.17 -8.54
CA SER A 139 17.17 4.41 -8.94
C SER A 139 16.73 3.02 -9.35
N THR A 140 17.28 2.50 -10.46
CA THR A 140 16.93 1.17 -10.98
C THR A 140 17.08 0.11 -9.88
N PRO A 141 15.98 -0.49 -9.39
CA PRO A 141 16.09 -1.51 -8.35
C PRO A 141 16.73 -2.75 -8.95
N LYS A 142 17.62 -3.40 -8.18
CA LYS A 142 18.40 -4.57 -8.63
C LYS A 142 17.55 -5.71 -9.21
N CYS A 143 16.29 -5.82 -8.77
CA CYS A 143 15.37 -6.89 -9.16
C CYS A 143 14.17 -6.41 -10.02
N GLY A 144 14.14 -5.13 -10.43
CA GLY A 144 12.99 -4.54 -11.10
C GLY A 144 11.75 -4.42 -10.22
N VAL A 145 10.68 -3.83 -10.77
CA VAL A 145 9.35 -3.71 -10.14
C VAL A 145 8.32 -4.34 -11.05
N LYS A 146 7.49 -5.25 -10.53
CA LYS A 146 6.40 -5.85 -11.28
C LYS A 146 5.24 -4.86 -11.39
N LEU A 147 4.78 -4.58 -12.61
CA LEU A 147 3.57 -3.79 -12.85
C LEU A 147 2.42 -4.72 -13.25
N ARG A 148 1.29 -4.60 -12.55
CA ARG A 148 0.01 -5.21 -12.93
C ARG A 148 -0.98 -4.11 -13.25
N LEU A 149 -1.67 -4.28 -14.38
CA LEU A 149 -2.74 -3.40 -14.81
C LEU A 149 -4.07 -4.11 -14.66
N SER A 150 -5.09 -3.37 -14.25
CA SER A 150 -6.48 -3.81 -14.22
C SER A 150 -7.39 -2.63 -14.50
N ALA A 151 -8.59 -2.90 -14.98
CA ALA A 151 -9.62 -1.89 -15.13
C ALA A 151 -11.00 -2.52 -14.95
N SER A 152 -11.95 -1.70 -14.53
CA SER A 152 -13.36 -2.06 -14.45
C SER A 152 -14.23 -0.81 -14.45
N SER A 153 -15.43 -0.92 -14.99
CA SER A 153 -16.51 0.03 -14.82
C SER A 153 -17.39 -0.40 -13.64
N PRO A 154 -18.03 0.53 -12.90
CA PRO A 154 -19.04 0.16 -11.91
C PRO A 154 -20.17 -0.71 -12.50
N SER A 155 -20.53 -0.47 -13.76
CA SER A 155 -21.55 -1.22 -14.49
C SER A 155 -21.21 -2.70 -14.70
N ASP A 156 -19.93 -3.09 -14.64
CA ASP A 156 -19.48 -4.49 -14.80
C ASP A 156 -20.00 -5.40 -13.70
N SER A 157 -20.27 -4.85 -12.51
CA SER A 157 -20.81 -5.60 -11.37
C SER A 157 -22.30 -5.95 -11.50
N GLY A 158 -23.02 -5.20 -12.32
CA GLY A 158 -24.45 -5.41 -12.60
C GLY A 158 -24.72 -6.37 -13.75
N HIS A 159 -23.68 -6.98 -14.32
CA HIS A 159 -23.80 -7.88 -15.47
C HIS A 159 -24.59 -9.14 -15.09
N PRO A 160 -25.74 -9.41 -15.72
CA PRO A 160 -26.43 -10.69 -15.58
C PRO A 160 -25.53 -11.78 -16.16
N TRP A 161 -25.08 -12.71 -15.32
CA TRP A 161 -24.17 -13.80 -15.71
C TRP A 161 -24.84 -14.86 -16.59
N GLU A 162 -26.15 -14.75 -16.84
CA GLU A 162 -26.97 -15.80 -17.45
C GLU A 162 -26.77 -15.99 -18.97
N HIS A 163 -26.23 -15.02 -19.71
CA HIS A 163 -26.11 -15.12 -21.18
C HIS A 163 -24.86 -15.85 -21.70
N ARG A 164 -23.90 -16.24 -20.84
CA ARG A 164 -22.68 -16.93 -21.30
C ARG A 164 -22.83 -18.47 -21.42
N ALA A 165 -23.97 -19.02 -21.00
CA ALA A 165 -24.18 -20.47 -20.94
C ALA A 165 -24.71 -21.10 -22.24
N GLU A 166 -25.11 -20.32 -23.26
CA GLU A 166 -25.79 -20.86 -24.45
C GLU A 166 -24.93 -20.93 -25.72
N ALA A 167 -23.61 -20.72 -25.62
CA ALA A 167 -22.69 -20.89 -26.75
C ALA A 167 -21.53 -21.82 -26.36
N SER A 168 -21.80 -23.13 -26.24
CA SER A 168 -20.81 -24.21 -26.21
C SER A 168 -21.40 -25.48 -26.82
#